data_AF-A0A1H6ETP8-F1
#
_entry.id   AF-A0A1H6ETP8-F1
#
_cell.length_a   1.000
_cell.length_b   1.000
_cell.length_c   1.000
_cell.angle_alpha   90.00
_cell.angle_beta   90.00
_cell.angle_gamma   90.00
#
_symmetry.space_group_name_H-M   'P 1'
#
loop_
_entity.id
_entity.type
_entity.pdbx_description
1 polymer ?
#
loop_
_entity_poly.entity_id
_entity_poly.type
_entity_poly.pdbx_seq_one_letter_code
_entity_poly.pdbx_strand_id
1 'polypeptide(L)'
;MAGSILGIGELSWRLENGPDGGQWVPGGLIGDVLAEIVDRLGPVPRPRTVGWSGAIARRRHPGEPLTSPVDDLRRRGIAIHRQRLIDHYPLTPPAVGVALDAVLDVPGSPDLLLVEPGALASPVPPGVPVAVLVGGPDVACGRLRDELAAGRVTYVIGDPAALARLDTGTGGAEWLPMDVAGLPAAAAAYLLARLAGTPADLAAREAEIAAGKAEGETRPPHEDDLNAVFSHLTGRTSADEREGRLFDRVRRAAGPVIVVGGQTGVNQLVLSVTAELGLPSFCVLPEGRRTERTERILGGVDDFGDAHLTVLGGHSYRHRTWTTVYIADGTVTWDPRRSEGSATAREAAGILGRPWLDLTGIPDDSLPGALVGWVRENGIRVINIEGNRGSLLSPEQHEHARVQLGRALRAVAAAHAADRGGAVWTRSGAARDRPLRLGVSAGSPYRRLIGRFLADAFGHRLPTDRRLVHSFAEPDLRVVLARSADLPVLLAEGAVDVIVCGSDVLAGTGLTPVLDTGLRPLLFGLVGGWGGRVGSQYGDLADTVLRRTEPVRRIAGAGEAWVVEGLLDAVFDSWHTGATAEAHGLDLREAMLSTSVVVAGDAGWLIDALDDWARGRR
;
A
#
# COMPACT_ATOMS: atom_id res chain seq x y z
N MET A 1 -42.14 8.08 -15.63
CA MET A 1 -41.64 9.34 -15.05
C MET A 1 -40.52 9.01 -14.08
N ALA A 2 -39.31 8.82 -14.59
CA ALA A 2 -38.12 8.52 -13.81
C ALA A 2 -37.10 9.62 -14.12
N GLY A 3 -36.85 10.50 -13.15
CA GLY A 3 -35.77 11.47 -13.21
C GLY A 3 -34.55 10.90 -12.50
N SER A 4 -33.42 10.87 -13.19
CA SER A 4 -32.14 10.43 -12.67
C SER A 4 -31.65 11.39 -11.58
N ILE A 5 -31.35 10.87 -10.39
CA ILE A 5 -30.60 11.58 -9.35
C ILE A 5 -29.13 11.23 -9.57
N LEU A 6 -28.31 12.22 -9.90
CA LEU A 6 -26.85 12.12 -9.91
C LEU A 6 -26.32 12.73 -8.62
N GLY A 7 -25.65 11.90 -7.81
CA GLY A 7 -24.86 12.30 -6.63
C GLY A 7 -25.56 12.13 -5.27
N ILE A 8 -25.04 11.20 -4.46
CA ILE A 8 -25.30 11.12 -3.01
C ILE A 8 -23.99 11.56 -2.34
N GLY A 9 -24.01 12.68 -1.62
CA GLY A 9 -22.98 13.06 -0.66
C GLY A 9 -23.61 13.16 0.72
N GLU A 10 -22.98 12.59 1.75
CA GLU A 10 -23.38 12.80 3.13
C GLU A 10 -23.02 14.23 3.55
N LEU A 11 -23.96 14.89 4.24
CA LEU A 11 -23.79 16.24 4.77
C LEU A 11 -23.71 16.17 6.29
N SER A 12 -22.65 16.76 6.84
CA SER A 12 -22.56 17.08 8.27
C SER A 12 -22.79 18.58 8.45
N TRP A 13 -23.67 18.98 9.36
CA TRP A 13 -23.81 20.39 9.74
C TRP A 13 -23.75 20.59 11.25
N ARG A 14 -23.30 21.77 11.63
CA ARG A 14 -23.14 22.22 13.01
C ARG A 14 -24.13 23.35 13.28
N LEU A 15 -25.04 23.13 14.23
CA LEU A 15 -25.94 24.18 14.72
C LEU A 15 -25.22 24.94 15.84
N GLU A 16 -24.88 26.20 15.57
CA GLU A 16 -24.35 27.10 16.61
C GLU A 16 -25.52 27.78 17.33
N ASN A 17 -25.71 27.41 18.59
CA ASN A 17 -26.63 28.12 19.49
C ASN A 17 -25.81 28.92 20.50
N GLY A 18 -25.45 30.16 20.15
CA GLY A 18 -24.80 31.08 21.07
C GLY A 18 -23.33 30.73 21.38
N PRO A 19 -22.69 31.51 22.27
CA PRO A 19 -21.23 31.54 22.45
C PRO A 19 -20.61 30.26 23.05
N ASP A 20 -21.41 29.32 23.56
CA ASP A 20 -20.92 28.11 24.22
C ASP A 20 -21.39 26.84 23.49
N GLY A 21 -20.56 26.32 22.58
CA GLY A 21 -20.59 24.92 22.10
C GLY A 21 -21.67 24.56 21.06
N GLY A 22 -21.27 24.33 19.80
CA GLY A 22 -22.13 23.75 18.77
C GLY A 22 -22.09 22.21 18.76
N GLN A 23 -23.24 21.57 18.53
CA GLN A 23 -23.35 20.11 18.43
C GLN A 23 -23.40 19.69 16.96
N TRP A 24 -22.65 18.64 16.61
CA TRP A 24 -22.70 17.98 15.30
C TRP A 24 -23.81 16.94 15.28
N VAL A 25 -24.62 16.94 14.23
CA VAL A 25 -25.69 15.96 14.03
C VAL A 25 -25.46 15.27 12.67
N PRO A 26 -25.46 13.92 12.58
CA PRO A 26 -25.34 13.22 11.31
C PRO A 26 -26.57 13.46 10.44
N GLY A 27 -26.37 13.82 9.17
CA GLY A 27 -27.43 14.09 8.21
C GLY A 27 -27.69 12.94 7.24
N GLY A 28 -28.96 12.55 7.09
CA GLY A 28 -29.43 11.72 5.97
C GLY A 28 -29.58 12.51 4.66
N LEU A 29 -30.25 11.93 3.65
CA LEU A 29 -30.47 12.52 2.32
C LEU A 29 -30.98 13.98 2.40
N ILE A 30 -30.50 14.87 1.52
CA ILE A 30 -30.80 16.33 1.46
C ILE A 30 -32.29 16.70 1.69
N GLY A 31 -33.23 15.84 1.31
CA GLY A 31 -34.66 16.06 1.56
C GLY A 31 -35.06 15.97 3.03
N ASP A 32 -34.48 15.02 3.77
CA ASP A 32 -34.79 14.75 5.18
C ASP A 32 -34.20 15.83 6.09
N VAL A 33 -33.03 16.33 5.71
CA VAL A 33 -32.36 17.49 6.31
C VAL A 33 -33.23 18.74 6.28
N LEU A 34 -33.78 19.03 5.10
CA LEU A 34 -34.58 20.22 4.88
C LEU A 34 -35.97 20.10 5.53
N ALA A 35 -36.54 18.89 5.56
CA ALA A 35 -37.78 18.61 6.28
C ALA A 35 -37.59 18.77 7.80
N GLU A 36 -36.49 18.26 8.36
CA GLU A 36 -36.22 18.35 9.80
C GLU A 36 -35.83 19.77 10.25
N ILE A 37 -35.14 20.54 9.40
CA ILE A 37 -34.89 21.98 9.63
C ILE A 37 -36.21 22.77 9.65
N VAL A 38 -37.13 22.47 8.74
CA VAL A 38 -38.44 23.15 8.65
C VAL A 38 -39.35 22.77 9.83
N ASP A 39 -39.41 21.50 10.20
CA ASP A 39 -40.23 21.01 11.32
C ASP A 39 -39.71 21.50 12.69
N ARG A 40 -38.39 21.61 12.88
CA ARG A 40 -37.82 22.05 14.17
C ARG A 40 -37.81 23.55 14.38
N LEU A 41 -37.79 24.34 13.31
CA LEU A 41 -37.68 25.79 13.45
C LEU A 41 -39.04 26.48 13.63
N GLY A 42 -40.13 25.94 13.10
CA GLY A 42 -41.42 26.63 13.10
C GLY A 42 -41.35 28.03 12.43
N PRO A 43 -42.44 28.83 12.44
CA PRO A 43 -42.40 30.19 11.91
C PRO A 43 -41.62 31.11 12.88
N VAL A 44 -40.39 31.50 12.51
CA VAL A 44 -39.51 32.33 13.37
C VAL A 44 -39.40 33.77 12.84
N PRO A 45 -39.47 34.82 13.69
CA PRO A 45 -39.52 36.22 13.24
C PRO A 45 -38.15 36.92 13.08
N ARG A 46 -37.01 36.24 13.17
CA ARG A 46 -35.66 36.86 13.03
C ARG A 46 -34.66 35.98 12.27
N PRO A 47 -33.69 36.57 11.55
CA PRO A 47 -32.76 35.82 10.72
C PRO A 47 -31.73 35.09 11.59
N ARG A 48 -31.48 33.80 11.29
CA ARG A 48 -30.32 33.06 11.79
C ARG A 48 -29.44 32.62 10.62
N THR A 49 -28.14 32.56 10.89
CA THR A 49 -27.09 32.21 9.92
C THR A 49 -27.02 30.69 9.74
N VAL A 50 -27.01 30.22 8.50
CA VAL A 50 -26.74 28.82 8.15
C VAL A 50 -25.45 28.76 7.32
N GLY A 51 -24.48 27.97 7.76
CA GLY A 51 -23.25 27.71 7.00
C GLY A 51 -23.47 26.55 6.02
N TRP A 52 -23.03 26.71 4.77
CA TRP A 52 -23.19 25.72 3.71
C TRP A 52 -21.86 25.49 2.98
N SER A 53 -21.61 24.24 2.59
CA SER A 53 -20.48 23.79 1.78
C SER A 53 -20.98 22.75 0.78
N GLY A 54 -20.73 22.96 -0.51
CA GLY A 54 -21.11 22.06 -1.61
C GLY A 54 -21.59 22.83 -2.84
N ALA A 55 -21.65 22.17 -4.00
CA ALA A 55 -22.31 22.70 -5.19
C ALA A 55 -23.15 21.58 -5.80
N ILE A 56 -24.47 21.74 -5.81
CA ILE A 56 -25.38 20.82 -6.52
C ILE A 56 -26.47 21.67 -7.13
N ALA A 57 -26.64 21.63 -8.44
CA ALA A 57 -27.82 22.21 -9.08
C ALA A 57 -28.84 21.11 -9.36
N ARG A 58 -30.13 21.38 -9.11
CA ARG A 58 -31.21 20.40 -9.32
C ARG A 58 -32.06 20.79 -10.53
N ARG A 59 -32.45 19.81 -11.34
CA ARG A 59 -33.61 19.90 -12.25
C ARG A 59 -34.80 19.23 -11.58
N ARG A 60 -35.92 19.96 -11.43
CA ARG A 60 -37.18 19.34 -10.98
C ARG A 60 -37.93 18.69 -12.13
N HIS A 61 -37.83 19.25 -13.34
CA HIS A 61 -38.43 18.69 -14.56
C HIS A 61 -37.52 18.84 -15.80
N PRO A 62 -37.71 18.02 -16.86
CA PRO A 62 -37.05 18.22 -18.15
C PRO A 62 -37.51 19.54 -18.77
N GLY A 63 -36.59 20.47 -18.98
CA GLY A 63 -36.85 21.78 -19.61
C GLY A 63 -36.74 23.00 -18.69
N GLU A 64 -36.65 22.81 -17.37
CA GLU A 64 -36.40 23.94 -16.44
C GLU A 64 -34.90 24.28 -16.33
N PRO A 65 -34.57 25.57 -16.13
CA PRO A 65 -33.21 25.99 -15.84
C PRO A 65 -32.74 25.40 -14.50
N LEU A 66 -31.48 24.96 -14.47
CA LEU A 66 -30.82 24.49 -13.26
C LEU A 66 -30.85 25.61 -12.21
N THR A 67 -31.47 25.35 -11.07
CA THR A 67 -31.52 26.32 -9.96
C THR A 67 -30.63 25.84 -8.83
N SER A 68 -29.77 26.73 -8.35
CA SER A 68 -28.94 26.49 -7.18
C SER A 68 -29.82 26.40 -5.94
N PRO A 69 -29.56 25.47 -5.00
CA PRO A 69 -30.21 25.40 -3.69
C PRO A 69 -30.13 26.73 -2.94
N VAL A 70 -29.04 27.50 -3.16
CA VAL A 70 -28.86 28.85 -2.63
C VAL A 70 -29.94 29.81 -3.13
N ASP A 71 -30.34 29.69 -4.40
CA ASP A 71 -31.37 30.55 -4.99
C ASP A 71 -32.78 30.15 -4.53
N ASP A 72 -33.03 28.85 -4.28
CA ASP A 72 -34.32 28.41 -3.70
C ASP A 72 -34.47 28.87 -2.24
N LEU A 73 -33.38 28.89 -1.46
CA LEU A 73 -33.36 29.39 -0.09
C LEU A 73 -33.55 30.91 -0.04
N ARG A 74 -32.90 31.66 -0.94
CA ARG A 74 -33.10 33.12 -1.08
C ARG A 74 -34.53 33.48 -1.47
N ARG A 75 -35.15 32.74 -2.40
CA ARG A 75 -36.57 32.93 -2.79
C ARG A 75 -37.55 32.70 -1.63
N ARG A 76 -37.16 31.92 -0.62
CA ARG A 76 -37.95 31.65 0.59
C ARG A 76 -37.62 32.62 1.75
N GLY A 77 -36.89 33.70 1.49
CA GLY A 77 -36.62 34.77 2.46
C GLY A 77 -35.45 34.49 3.41
N ILE A 78 -34.62 33.48 3.13
CA ILE A 78 -33.47 33.14 3.97
C ILE A 78 -32.23 33.90 3.45
N ALA A 79 -31.70 34.80 4.28
CA ALA A 79 -30.51 35.58 3.96
C ALA A 79 -29.22 34.76 4.18
N ILE A 80 -28.36 34.67 3.17
CA ILE A 80 -27.08 33.94 3.21
C ILE A 80 -25.94 34.96 3.24
N HIS A 81 -25.23 35.06 4.36
CA HIS A 81 -24.24 36.12 4.61
C HIS A 81 -22.78 35.73 4.32
N ARG A 82 -22.46 34.45 4.10
CA ARG A 82 -21.10 34.02 3.72
C ARG A 82 -21.15 32.73 2.91
N GLN A 83 -20.60 32.79 1.70
CA GLN A 83 -20.28 31.62 0.88
C GLN A 83 -18.76 31.47 0.93
N ARG A 84 -18.26 30.38 1.51
CA ARG A 84 -16.86 29.98 1.32
C ARG A 84 -16.86 28.99 0.16
N LEU A 85 -16.42 29.43 -1.02
CA LEU A 85 -15.79 28.50 -1.94
C LEU A 85 -14.47 28.06 -1.31
N ILE A 86 -14.14 26.78 -1.41
CA ILE A 86 -12.80 26.31 -1.06
C ILE A 86 -11.91 26.75 -2.23
N ASP A 87 -11.40 27.98 -2.14
CA ASP A 87 -10.38 28.51 -3.06
C ASP A 87 -9.00 28.28 -2.42
N HIS A 88 -8.09 27.64 -3.16
CA HIS A 88 -6.65 27.76 -2.91
C HIS A 88 -6.18 29.14 -3.42
N TYR A 89 -5.63 29.96 -2.51
CA TYR A 89 -4.92 31.25 -2.69
C TYR A 89 -5.69 32.47 -3.30
N PRO A 90 -5.28 33.73 -2.99
CA PRO A 90 -6.16 34.89 -3.06
C PRO A 90 -6.13 35.59 -4.42
N LEU A 91 -7.30 35.79 -5.01
CA LEU A 91 -7.52 36.73 -6.12
C LEU A 91 -8.16 38.02 -5.58
N THR A 92 -7.69 39.19 -6.05
CA THR A 92 -8.46 40.46 -6.06
C THR A 92 -7.90 41.42 -7.14
N PRO A 93 -8.69 42.35 -7.73
CA PRO A 93 -10.16 42.46 -7.87
C PRO A 93 -10.62 42.84 -9.32
N PRO A 94 -11.90 43.21 -9.57
CA PRO A 94 -13.12 42.40 -9.48
C PRO A 94 -13.77 42.23 -10.88
N ALA A 95 -14.35 41.07 -11.20
CA ALA A 95 -15.65 40.95 -11.87
C ALA A 95 -15.92 39.53 -12.42
N VAL A 96 -17.22 39.22 -12.44
CA VAL A 96 -17.90 38.18 -13.22
C VAL A 96 -17.75 36.75 -12.68
N GLY A 97 -18.75 36.33 -11.88
CA GLY A 97 -19.02 34.92 -11.65
C GLY A 97 -19.49 34.26 -12.94
N VAL A 98 -18.67 33.36 -13.48
CA VAL A 98 -19.04 32.44 -14.55
C VAL A 98 -18.91 31.04 -13.99
N ALA A 99 -19.99 30.26 -14.02
CA ALA A 99 -19.95 28.83 -13.71
C ALA A 99 -19.33 28.09 -14.91
N LEU A 100 -18.07 27.68 -14.77
CA LEU A 100 -17.36 26.76 -15.65
C LEU A 100 -16.97 25.56 -14.79
N ASP A 101 -17.50 24.38 -15.12
CA ASP A 101 -17.39 23.17 -14.27
C ASP A 101 -15.99 22.51 -14.27
N ALA A 102 -15.02 23.06 -14.99
CA ALA A 102 -13.60 22.75 -14.80
C ALA A 102 -12.75 23.89 -15.38
N VAL A 103 -12.20 24.72 -14.51
CA VAL A 103 -11.08 25.60 -14.83
C VAL A 103 -9.90 25.08 -14.03
N LEU A 104 -8.88 24.58 -14.71
CA LEU A 104 -7.60 24.24 -14.09
C LEU A 104 -6.66 25.41 -14.29
N ASP A 105 -6.26 26.03 -13.18
CA ASP A 105 -5.17 27.00 -13.16
C ASP A 105 -3.86 26.22 -13.31
N VAL A 106 -3.10 26.48 -14.37
CA VAL A 106 -1.82 25.80 -14.61
C VAL A 106 -0.74 26.59 -13.86
N PRO A 107 -0.09 26.00 -12.84
CA PRO A 107 0.95 26.70 -12.09
C PRO A 107 2.04 27.21 -13.03
N GLY A 108 2.24 28.53 -13.06
CA GLY A 108 3.23 29.19 -13.93
C GLY A 108 2.72 29.70 -15.28
N SER A 109 1.42 29.59 -15.59
CA SER A 109 0.80 30.18 -16.78
C SER A 109 -0.61 30.71 -16.48
N PRO A 110 -0.71 31.88 -15.81
CA PRO A 110 -1.98 32.44 -15.30
C PRO A 110 -2.98 32.86 -16.39
N ASP A 111 -2.60 32.76 -17.67
CA ASP A 111 -3.37 33.24 -18.81
C ASP A 111 -3.97 32.12 -19.67
N LEU A 112 -3.88 30.85 -19.25
CA LEU A 112 -4.34 29.69 -20.04
C LEU A 112 -5.52 28.97 -19.38
N LEU A 113 -6.71 29.08 -19.98
CA LEU A 113 -7.91 28.39 -19.52
C LEU A 113 -8.11 27.08 -20.28
N LEU A 114 -8.02 25.92 -19.62
CA LEU A 114 -8.34 24.61 -20.20
C LEU A 114 -9.81 24.25 -19.98
N VAL A 115 -10.57 24.06 -21.06
CA VAL A 115 -12.02 23.76 -20.98
C VAL A 115 -12.36 22.49 -21.73
N GLU A 116 -13.08 21.57 -21.06
CA GLU A 116 -13.66 20.40 -21.74
C GLU A 116 -14.91 20.81 -22.53
N PRO A 117 -15.18 20.24 -23.71
CA PRO A 117 -16.23 20.77 -24.57
C PRO A 117 -17.64 20.55 -24.00
N GLY A 118 -17.81 19.60 -23.08
CA GLY A 118 -19.06 19.40 -22.33
C GLY A 118 -19.28 20.40 -21.17
N ALA A 119 -18.22 21.07 -20.72
CA ALA A 119 -18.24 22.00 -19.58
C ALA A 119 -18.49 23.47 -19.99
N LEU A 120 -18.56 23.76 -21.29
CA LEU A 120 -18.99 25.05 -21.84
C LEU A 120 -20.50 25.22 -21.61
N ALA A 121 -20.91 25.53 -20.39
CA ALA A 121 -22.30 25.83 -20.04
C ALA A 121 -22.65 27.31 -20.30
N SER A 122 -21.66 28.21 -20.22
CA SER A 122 -21.80 29.67 -20.38
C SER A 122 -20.84 30.23 -21.44
N PRO A 123 -21.12 31.42 -22.02
CA PRO A 123 -20.22 32.07 -22.99
C PRO A 123 -18.89 32.44 -22.33
N VAL A 124 -17.78 32.25 -23.07
CA VAL A 124 -16.45 32.69 -22.61
C VAL A 124 -16.39 34.22 -22.61
N PRO A 125 -15.87 34.87 -21.56
CA PRO A 125 -15.66 36.31 -21.55
C PRO A 125 -14.71 36.74 -22.69
N PRO A 126 -15.02 37.78 -23.47
CA PRO A 126 -14.14 38.25 -24.53
C PRO A 126 -12.80 38.75 -23.96
N GLY A 127 -11.69 38.35 -24.60
CA GLY A 127 -10.33 38.79 -24.25
C GLY A 127 -9.51 37.83 -23.38
N VAL A 128 -10.05 36.69 -22.97
CA VAL A 128 -9.31 35.63 -22.24
C VAL A 128 -8.79 34.60 -23.23
N PRO A 129 -7.48 34.27 -23.25
CA PRO A 129 -6.97 33.16 -24.05
C PRO A 129 -7.52 31.83 -23.52
N VAL A 130 -8.38 31.18 -24.31
CA VAL A 130 -8.94 29.87 -23.96
C VAL A 130 -8.34 28.79 -24.86
N ALA A 131 -7.85 27.73 -24.25
CA ALA A 131 -7.40 26.50 -24.89
C ALA A 131 -8.43 25.39 -24.64
N VAL A 132 -9.08 24.90 -25.69
CA VAL A 132 -10.09 23.83 -25.55
C VAL A 132 -9.47 22.49 -25.88
N LEU A 133 -9.57 21.52 -24.96
CA LEU A 133 -9.15 20.14 -25.16
C LEU A 133 -10.25 19.32 -25.84
N VAL A 134 -9.99 18.82 -27.04
CA VAL A 134 -10.93 17.95 -27.76
C VAL A 134 -10.43 16.52 -27.73
N GLY A 135 -11.00 15.71 -26.83
CA GLY A 135 -10.69 14.28 -26.71
C GLY A 135 -11.93 13.40 -26.93
N GLY A 136 -11.85 12.46 -27.87
CA GLY A 136 -12.86 11.41 -28.09
C GLY A 136 -13.79 11.63 -29.30
N PRO A 137 -14.33 10.54 -29.90
CA PRO A 137 -15.04 10.59 -31.18
C PRO A 137 -16.45 11.22 -31.14
N ASP A 138 -17.05 11.43 -29.97
CA ASP A 138 -18.47 11.83 -29.81
C ASP A 138 -18.68 13.15 -29.05
N VAL A 139 -17.64 13.96 -28.90
CA VAL A 139 -17.74 15.21 -28.15
C VAL A 139 -18.53 16.26 -28.93
N ALA A 140 -19.43 16.98 -28.25
CA ALA A 140 -20.36 17.96 -28.82
C ALA A 140 -19.65 19.13 -29.55
N CYS A 141 -19.26 18.90 -30.81
CA CYS A 141 -18.55 19.88 -31.65
C CYS A 141 -19.35 21.17 -31.89
N GLY A 142 -20.68 21.14 -31.81
CA GLY A 142 -21.54 22.26 -32.20
C GLY A 142 -21.23 23.57 -31.48
N ARG A 143 -21.16 23.55 -30.13
CA ARG A 143 -20.94 24.77 -29.33
C ARG A 143 -19.50 25.28 -29.42
N LEU A 144 -18.52 24.39 -29.54
CA LEU A 144 -17.14 24.77 -29.79
C LEU A 144 -16.98 25.50 -31.12
N ARG A 145 -17.70 25.06 -32.17
CA ARG A 145 -17.76 25.80 -33.44
C ARG A 145 -18.35 27.19 -33.28
N ASP A 146 -19.42 27.33 -32.50
CA ASP A 146 -20.06 28.63 -32.25
C ASP A 146 -19.13 29.62 -31.53
N GLU A 147 -18.33 29.13 -30.57
CA GLU A 147 -17.34 29.94 -29.83
C GLU A 147 -16.11 30.28 -30.68
N LEU A 148 -15.65 29.35 -31.53
CA LEU A 148 -14.57 29.58 -32.51
C LEU A 148 -14.99 30.60 -33.57
N ALA A 149 -16.19 30.46 -34.13
CA ALA A 149 -16.74 31.40 -35.11
C ALA A 149 -16.91 32.81 -34.53
N ALA A 150 -17.14 32.90 -33.22
CA ALA A 150 -17.23 34.16 -32.51
C ALA A 150 -15.87 34.77 -32.08
N GLY A 151 -14.75 34.10 -32.39
CA GLY A 151 -13.40 34.58 -32.05
C GLY A 151 -13.10 34.61 -30.55
N ARG A 152 -13.82 33.81 -29.75
CA ARG A 152 -13.69 33.77 -28.29
C ARG A 152 -12.77 32.65 -27.79
N VAL A 153 -12.28 31.81 -28.68
CA VAL A 153 -11.32 30.73 -28.40
C VAL A 153 -10.05 31.03 -29.19
N THR A 154 -8.93 31.15 -28.49
CA THR A 154 -7.64 31.54 -29.10
C THR A 154 -6.86 30.32 -29.56
N TYR A 155 -6.95 29.21 -28.82
CA TYR A 155 -6.23 27.97 -29.10
C TYR A 155 -7.16 26.76 -28.99
N VAL A 156 -6.97 25.76 -29.86
CA VAL A 156 -7.66 24.48 -29.78
C VAL A 156 -6.62 23.37 -29.77
N ILE A 157 -6.69 22.49 -28.78
CA ILE A 157 -5.75 21.40 -28.57
C ILE A 157 -6.55 20.10 -28.64
N GLY A 158 -6.21 19.17 -29.53
CA GLY A 158 -6.98 17.94 -29.65
C GLY A 158 -6.34 16.87 -30.51
N ASP A 159 -6.93 15.67 -30.50
CA ASP A 159 -6.55 14.58 -31.41
C ASP A 159 -6.71 15.03 -32.87
N PRO A 160 -5.70 14.84 -33.76
CA PRO A 160 -5.80 15.13 -35.19
C PRO A 160 -7.08 14.62 -35.86
N ALA A 161 -7.60 13.46 -35.46
CA ALA A 161 -8.82 12.89 -36.03
C ALA A 161 -10.11 13.57 -35.53
N ALA A 162 -10.10 14.17 -34.33
CA ALA A 162 -11.18 14.99 -33.82
C ALA A 162 -11.13 16.41 -34.42
N LEU A 163 -9.91 16.95 -34.58
CA LEU A 163 -9.64 18.23 -35.24
C LEU A 163 -10.10 18.22 -36.69
N ALA A 164 -9.86 17.13 -37.42
CA ALA A 164 -10.31 16.98 -38.81
C ALA A 164 -11.84 17.02 -38.99
N ARG A 165 -12.63 16.72 -37.94
CA ARG A 165 -14.10 16.74 -37.97
C ARG A 165 -14.71 18.09 -37.59
N LEU A 166 -13.91 19.03 -37.09
CA LEU A 166 -14.40 20.32 -36.65
C LEU A 166 -14.71 21.27 -37.83
N ASP A 167 -14.13 21.04 -39.00
CA ASP A 167 -14.39 21.72 -40.30
C ASP A 167 -15.14 23.05 -40.20
N THR A 168 -14.49 24.07 -39.63
CA THR A 168 -14.97 25.45 -39.62
C THR A 168 -14.08 26.27 -40.52
N GLY A 169 -14.55 26.52 -41.75
CA GLY A 169 -14.17 27.75 -42.42
C GLY A 169 -14.54 28.95 -41.54
N THR A 170 -13.61 29.89 -41.37
CA THR A 170 -13.66 31.14 -40.59
C THR A 170 -13.36 31.05 -39.09
N GLY A 171 -12.41 31.88 -38.63
CA GLY A 171 -12.28 32.20 -37.21
C GLY A 171 -10.91 32.57 -36.62
N GLY A 172 -9.82 32.75 -37.39
CA GLY A 172 -8.57 33.35 -36.87
C GLY A 172 -7.83 32.65 -35.71
N ALA A 173 -8.30 31.50 -35.22
CA ALA A 173 -7.62 30.73 -34.19
C ALA A 173 -6.34 30.08 -34.73
N GLU A 174 -5.25 30.16 -33.97
CA GLU A 174 -3.98 29.54 -34.32
C GLU A 174 -3.99 28.06 -33.89
N TRP A 175 -3.76 27.18 -34.87
CA TRP A 175 -3.73 25.74 -34.65
C TRP A 175 -2.32 25.33 -34.26
N LEU A 176 -2.12 25.03 -32.98
CA LEU A 176 -0.83 24.57 -32.49
C LEU A 176 -0.77 23.03 -32.52
N PRO A 177 0.09 22.41 -33.34
CA PRO A 177 0.49 21.02 -33.09
C PRO A 177 1.14 20.99 -31.71
N MET A 178 0.63 20.13 -30.83
CA MET A 178 0.97 20.20 -29.42
C MET A 178 2.40 19.68 -29.18
N ASP A 179 3.36 20.59 -29.08
CA ASP A 179 4.65 20.31 -28.50
C ASP A 179 4.52 20.39 -26.97
N VAL A 180 4.24 19.25 -26.33
CA VAL A 180 4.19 19.15 -24.87
C VAL A 180 5.59 19.28 -24.22
N ALA A 181 6.68 19.34 -25.01
CA ALA A 181 8.04 19.41 -24.49
C ALA A 181 8.37 20.72 -23.77
N GLY A 182 7.52 21.74 -23.89
CA GLY A 182 7.64 23.01 -23.17
C GLY A 182 6.76 23.17 -21.93
N LEU A 183 5.88 22.22 -21.64
CA LEU A 183 4.95 22.31 -20.51
C LEU A 183 5.60 21.80 -19.21
N PRO A 184 5.20 22.33 -18.04
CA PRO A 184 5.52 21.70 -16.75
C PRO A 184 5.09 20.23 -16.76
N ALA A 185 5.91 19.35 -16.16
CA ALA A 185 5.71 17.89 -16.20
C ALA A 185 4.28 17.47 -15.79
N ALA A 186 3.70 18.16 -14.80
CA ALA A 186 2.33 17.96 -14.35
C ALA A 186 1.32 18.22 -15.48
N ALA A 187 1.39 19.39 -16.12
CA ALA A 187 0.49 19.77 -17.20
C ALA A 187 0.65 18.86 -18.42
N ALA A 188 1.90 18.51 -18.78
CA ALA A 188 2.18 17.56 -19.86
C ALA A 188 1.55 16.18 -19.57
N ALA A 189 1.75 15.65 -18.36
CA ALA A 189 1.20 14.36 -17.94
C ALA A 189 -0.34 14.37 -17.89
N TYR A 190 -0.95 15.43 -17.34
CA TYR A 190 -2.40 15.61 -17.34
C TYR A 190 -2.99 15.53 -18.76
N LEU A 191 -2.41 16.30 -19.67
CA LEU A 191 -2.88 16.41 -21.05
C LEU A 191 -2.74 15.08 -21.79
N LEU A 192 -1.59 14.41 -21.65
CA LEU A 192 -1.35 13.11 -22.25
C LEU A 192 -2.34 12.05 -21.73
N ALA A 193 -2.63 12.05 -20.43
CA ALA A 193 -3.61 11.16 -19.81
C ALA A 193 -5.03 11.42 -20.35
N ARG A 194 -5.47 12.68 -20.39
CA ARG A 194 -6.80 13.05 -20.93
C ARG A 194 -6.95 12.64 -22.39
N LEU A 195 -5.91 12.83 -23.21
CA LEU A 195 -5.90 12.45 -24.62
C LEU A 195 -5.93 10.93 -24.81
N ALA A 196 -5.34 10.17 -23.89
CA ALA A 196 -5.45 8.71 -23.85
C ALA A 196 -6.83 8.21 -23.36
N GLY A 197 -7.75 9.12 -23.00
CA GLY A 197 -9.09 8.80 -22.54
C GLY A 197 -9.20 8.59 -21.02
N THR A 198 -8.14 8.87 -20.24
CA THR A 198 -8.14 8.76 -18.78
C THR A 198 -9.10 9.80 -18.17
N PRO A 199 -10.05 9.43 -17.30
CA PRO A 199 -10.94 10.37 -16.59
C PRO A 199 -10.22 11.55 -15.91
N ALA A 200 -10.89 12.69 -15.76
CA ALA A 200 -10.25 13.94 -15.37
C ALA A 200 -9.64 13.94 -13.95
N ASP A 201 -10.28 13.28 -13.01
CA ASP A 201 -9.78 13.04 -11.65
C ASP A 201 -8.50 12.18 -11.66
N LEU A 202 -8.47 11.14 -12.49
CA LEU A 202 -7.32 10.25 -12.63
C LEU A 202 -6.15 10.92 -13.36
N ALA A 203 -6.45 11.69 -14.40
CA ALA A 203 -5.45 12.47 -15.11
C ALA A 203 -4.81 13.53 -14.19
N ALA A 204 -5.60 14.17 -13.32
CA ALA A 204 -5.10 15.13 -12.33
C ALA A 204 -4.13 14.45 -11.35
N ARG A 205 -4.44 13.23 -10.93
CA ARG A 205 -3.55 12.48 -10.04
C ARG A 205 -2.27 12.02 -10.72
N GLU A 206 -2.35 11.54 -11.97
CA GLU A 206 -1.16 11.19 -12.78
C GLU A 206 -0.24 12.41 -12.98
N ALA A 207 -0.83 13.59 -13.15
CA ALA A 207 -0.11 14.86 -13.24
C ALA A 207 0.61 15.22 -11.95
N GLU A 208 -0.05 15.11 -10.79
CA GLU A 208 0.58 15.32 -9.48
C GLU A 208 1.75 14.36 -9.26
N ILE A 209 1.59 13.08 -9.63
CA ILE A 209 2.65 12.07 -9.52
C ILE A 209 3.83 12.40 -10.45
N ALA A 210 3.55 12.84 -11.69
CA ALA A 210 4.58 13.25 -12.63
C ALA A 210 5.33 14.51 -12.16
N ALA A 211 4.62 15.46 -11.53
CA ALA A 211 5.19 16.63 -10.90
C ALA A 211 6.14 16.25 -9.76
N GLY A 212 5.66 15.42 -8.82
CA GLY A 212 6.47 14.94 -7.71
C GLY A 212 7.73 14.22 -8.20
N LYS A 213 7.61 13.34 -9.20
CA LYS A 213 8.77 12.66 -9.81
C LYS A 213 9.79 13.63 -10.41
N ALA A 214 9.33 14.71 -11.06
CA ALA A 214 10.20 15.73 -11.63
C ALA A 214 10.92 16.56 -10.55
N GLU A 215 10.30 16.71 -9.38
CA GLU A 215 10.84 17.42 -8.20
C GLU A 215 11.70 16.53 -7.29
N GLY A 216 11.89 15.26 -7.67
CA GLY A 216 12.64 14.28 -6.86
C GLY A 216 11.83 13.65 -5.73
N GLU A 217 10.55 14.01 -5.59
CA GLU A 217 9.60 13.29 -4.75
C GLU A 217 9.19 11.99 -5.44
N THR A 218 9.78 10.89 -5.01
CA THR A 218 9.57 9.60 -5.67
C THR A 218 8.15 9.04 -5.48
N ARG A 219 7.35 9.57 -4.53
CA ARG A 219 6.03 9.02 -4.16
C ARG A 219 5.11 10.10 -3.56
N PRO A 220 3.81 10.10 -3.90
CA PRO A 220 2.83 10.92 -3.18
C PRO A 220 2.81 10.54 -1.69
N PRO A 221 2.65 11.52 -0.78
CA PRO A 221 2.56 11.26 0.66
C PRO A 221 1.39 10.30 0.95
N HIS A 222 1.59 9.42 1.91
CA HIS A 222 0.52 8.56 2.41
C HIS A 222 -0.38 9.40 3.33
N GLU A 223 -1.68 9.43 3.03
CA GLU A 223 -2.67 9.95 3.96
C GLU A 223 -3.03 8.83 4.96
N ASP A 224 -2.81 9.06 6.25
CA ASP A 224 -3.09 8.03 7.27
C ASP A 224 -4.59 7.66 7.33
N ASP A 225 -5.47 8.51 6.78
CA ASP A 225 -6.90 8.28 6.68
C ASP A 225 -7.31 7.69 5.32
N LEU A 226 -7.44 6.36 5.29
CA LEU A 226 -8.03 5.63 4.16
C LEU A 226 -9.43 6.16 3.78
N ASN A 227 -10.18 6.75 4.71
CA ASN A 227 -11.48 7.34 4.40
C ASN A 227 -11.36 8.61 3.56
N ALA A 228 -10.34 9.44 3.80
CA ALA A 228 -10.09 10.63 2.99
C ALA A 228 -9.76 10.23 1.54
N VAL A 229 -8.85 9.26 1.39
CA VAL A 229 -8.38 8.76 0.09
C VAL A 229 -9.49 8.06 -0.71
N PHE A 230 -10.33 7.25 -0.05
CA PHE A 230 -11.33 6.39 -0.72
C PHE A 230 -12.77 6.90 -0.64
N SER A 231 -12.99 8.12 -0.16
CA SER A 231 -14.33 8.72 0.02
C SER A 231 -15.23 8.66 -1.24
N HIS A 232 -14.63 8.68 -2.43
CA HIS A 232 -15.32 8.65 -3.73
C HIS A 232 -15.31 7.27 -4.41
N LEU A 233 -14.47 6.33 -3.96
CA LEU A 233 -14.27 5.02 -4.59
C LEU A 233 -15.10 3.94 -3.88
N THR A 234 -16.39 3.92 -4.19
CA THR A 234 -17.36 2.82 -4.00
C THR A 234 -17.75 2.39 -2.57
N GLY A 235 -19.07 2.48 -2.28
CA GLY A 235 -19.84 1.51 -1.47
C GLY A 235 -19.42 1.22 -0.02
N ARG A 236 -18.61 2.06 0.61
CA ARG A 236 -18.10 1.86 1.97
C ARG A 236 -19.12 2.31 3.02
N THR A 237 -19.33 1.48 4.05
CA THR A 237 -20.12 1.80 5.26
C THR A 237 -19.29 1.68 6.55
N SER A 238 -17.96 1.49 6.45
CA SER A 238 -17.08 1.25 7.60
C SER A 238 -16.64 2.53 8.29
N ALA A 239 -16.92 2.62 9.60
CA ALA A 239 -16.32 3.57 10.52
C ALA A 239 -15.19 2.96 11.38
N ASP A 240 -14.57 1.83 10.97
CA ASP A 240 -13.57 1.14 11.81
C ASP A 240 -12.24 1.93 11.89
N GLU A 241 -12.01 2.58 13.04
CA GLU A 241 -10.79 3.33 13.36
C GLU A 241 -9.51 2.46 13.30
N ARG A 242 -9.62 1.13 13.36
CA ARG A 242 -8.47 0.23 13.26
C ARG A 242 -7.87 0.20 11.85
N GLU A 243 -8.62 0.58 10.83
CA GLU A 243 -8.13 0.67 9.46
C GLU A 243 -7.01 1.72 9.31
N GLY A 244 -7.08 2.84 10.04
CA GLY A 244 -6.01 3.86 10.05
C GLY A 244 -4.69 3.34 10.62
N ARG A 245 -4.74 2.38 11.54
CA ARG A 245 -3.54 1.76 12.15
C ARG A 245 -2.90 0.68 11.27
N LEU A 246 -3.60 0.19 10.25
CA LEU A 246 -3.10 -0.86 9.36
C LEU A 246 -1.86 -0.40 8.60
N PHE A 247 -1.91 0.82 8.05
CA PHE A 247 -0.80 1.38 7.29
C PHE A 247 0.48 1.45 8.15
N ASP A 248 0.39 2.10 9.30
CA ASP A 248 1.49 2.20 10.26
C ASP A 248 2.06 0.84 10.65
N ARG A 249 1.20 -0.15 10.86
CA ARG A 249 1.64 -1.50 11.23
C ARG A 249 2.43 -2.18 10.13
N VAL A 250 1.92 -2.14 8.89
CA VAL A 250 2.64 -2.64 7.71
C VAL A 250 4.00 -1.93 7.59
N ARG A 251 4.03 -0.61 7.87
CA ARG A 251 5.26 0.19 7.85
C ARG A 251 6.24 -0.14 8.98
N ARG A 252 5.76 -0.64 10.13
CA ARG A 252 6.57 -1.07 11.28
C ARG A 252 6.94 -2.55 11.28
N ALA A 253 6.53 -3.31 10.27
CA ALA A 253 6.92 -4.71 10.12
C ALA A 253 8.33 -4.87 9.52
N ALA A 254 9.02 -5.95 9.89
CA ALA A 254 10.43 -6.16 9.59
C ALA A 254 10.73 -6.57 8.13
N GLY A 255 11.76 -6.01 7.50
CA GLY A 255 12.23 -6.51 6.19
C GLY A 255 11.24 -6.30 5.03
N PRO A 256 11.26 -7.14 3.99
CA PRO A 256 10.26 -7.11 2.94
C PRO A 256 8.93 -7.64 3.47
N VAL A 257 7.87 -6.86 3.29
CA VAL A 257 6.54 -7.12 3.84
C VAL A 257 5.60 -7.48 2.72
N ILE A 258 4.82 -8.54 2.90
CA ILE A 258 3.84 -8.99 1.92
C ILE A 258 2.44 -8.60 2.38
N VAL A 259 1.66 -8.04 1.47
CA VAL A 259 0.25 -7.71 1.70
C VAL A 259 -0.56 -8.47 0.67
N VAL A 260 -1.67 -9.07 1.08
CA VAL A 260 -2.60 -9.74 0.17
C VAL A 260 -4.03 -9.59 0.66
N GLY A 261 -4.99 -9.87 -0.22
CA GLY A 261 -6.40 -9.79 0.11
C GLY A 261 -7.11 -11.04 0.63
N GLY A 262 -6.37 -12.11 0.93
CA GLY A 262 -6.88 -13.32 1.60
C GLY A 262 -7.81 -14.25 0.80
N GLN A 263 -8.15 -13.92 -0.45
CA GLN A 263 -8.93 -14.82 -1.30
C GLN A 263 -8.26 -16.19 -1.46
N THR A 264 -9.05 -17.24 -1.68
CA THR A 264 -8.53 -18.56 -2.08
C THR A 264 -7.62 -18.46 -3.32
N GLY A 265 -6.78 -19.47 -3.57
CA GLY A 265 -5.87 -19.48 -4.72
C GLY A 265 -4.58 -18.72 -4.42
N VAL A 266 -4.20 -17.76 -5.28
CA VAL A 266 -2.90 -17.07 -5.19
C VAL A 266 -2.68 -16.39 -3.83
N ASN A 267 -3.68 -15.71 -3.27
CA ASN A 267 -3.46 -14.96 -2.02
C ASN A 267 -3.15 -15.91 -0.86
N GLN A 268 -3.91 -16.99 -0.67
CA GLN A 268 -3.61 -18.01 0.36
C GLN A 268 -2.32 -18.80 0.07
N LEU A 269 -1.99 -19.04 -1.21
CA LEU A 269 -0.69 -19.61 -1.59
C LEU A 269 0.47 -18.73 -1.14
N VAL A 270 0.38 -17.42 -1.40
CA VAL A 270 1.38 -16.45 -0.95
C VAL A 270 1.49 -16.46 0.57
N LEU A 271 0.36 -16.47 1.30
CA LEU A 271 0.39 -16.54 2.77
C LEU A 271 1.07 -17.80 3.30
N SER A 272 0.82 -18.94 2.66
CA SER A 272 1.51 -20.20 2.98
C SER A 272 3.02 -20.09 2.74
N VAL A 273 3.42 -19.54 1.59
CA VAL A 273 4.83 -19.32 1.24
C VAL A 273 5.50 -18.33 2.20
N THR A 274 4.85 -17.23 2.55
CA THR A 274 5.41 -16.24 3.48
C THR A 274 5.53 -16.79 4.89
N ALA A 275 4.58 -17.59 5.36
CA ALA A 275 4.68 -18.29 6.64
C ALA A 275 5.88 -19.25 6.68
N GLU A 276 6.13 -19.96 5.58
CA GLU A 276 7.29 -20.86 5.44
C GLU A 276 8.63 -20.12 5.43
N LEU A 277 8.70 -19.00 4.71
CA LEU A 277 9.88 -18.13 4.67
C LEU A 277 10.01 -17.26 5.94
N GLY A 278 8.96 -17.20 6.75
CA GLY A 278 8.79 -16.28 7.87
C GLY A 278 8.86 -14.81 7.46
N LEU A 279 8.39 -14.45 6.27
CA LEU A 279 8.26 -13.04 5.88
C LEU A 279 7.02 -12.44 6.54
N PRO A 280 7.06 -11.18 7.03
CA PRO A 280 5.85 -10.52 7.52
C PRO A 280 4.81 -10.47 6.43
N SER A 281 3.62 -10.95 6.77
CA SER A 281 2.49 -10.95 5.86
C SER A 281 1.25 -10.41 6.53
N PHE A 282 0.50 -9.59 5.79
CA PHE A 282 -0.76 -9.01 6.19
C PHE A 282 -1.83 -9.46 5.23
N CYS A 283 -2.92 -9.98 5.79
CA CYS A 283 -4.08 -10.44 5.05
C CYS A 283 -5.24 -9.50 5.33
N VAL A 284 -5.60 -8.69 4.34
CA VAL A 284 -6.71 -7.74 4.41
C VAL A 284 -7.95 -8.40 3.82
N LEU A 285 -8.98 -8.57 4.64
CA LEU A 285 -10.23 -9.24 4.26
C LEU A 285 -11.39 -8.24 4.26
N PRO A 286 -12.39 -8.42 3.39
CA PRO A 286 -13.66 -7.71 3.54
C PRO A 286 -14.38 -8.13 4.83
N GLU A 287 -15.36 -7.32 5.23
CA GLU A 287 -16.27 -7.61 6.34
C GLU A 287 -16.85 -9.02 6.22
N GLY A 288 -16.91 -9.75 7.34
CA GLY A 288 -17.34 -11.14 7.36
C GLY A 288 -16.29 -12.16 6.92
N ARG A 289 -15.02 -11.74 6.74
CA ARG A 289 -13.90 -12.59 6.27
C ARG A 289 -14.19 -13.26 4.93
N ARG A 290 -14.80 -12.53 4.00
CA ARG A 290 -15.29 -13.09 2.73
C ARG A 290 -14.16 -13.68 1.88
N THR A 291 -14.31 -14.97 1.57
CA THR A 291 -13.53 -15.77 0.62
C THR A 291 -14.47 -16.72 -0.14
N GLU A 292 -13.96 -17.40 -1.17
CA GLU A 292 -14.71 -18.47 -1.84
C GLU A 292 -15.14 -19.60 -0.87
N ARG A 293 -14.42 -19.83 0.23
CA ARG A 293 -14.79 -20.87 1.20
C ARG A 293 -15.89 -20.39 2.14
N THR A 294 -15.79 -19.17 2.67
CA THR A 294 -16.86 -18.62 3.52
C THR A 294 -18.15 -18.41 2.74
N GLU A 295 -18.04 -18.13 1.44
CA GLU A 295 -19.17 -18.01 0.51
C GLU A 295 -19.66 -19.37 -0.03
N ARG A 296 -19.08 -20.48 0.43
CA ARG A 296 -19.44 -21.87 0.06
C ARG A 296 -19.30 -22.19 -1.42
N ILE A 297 -18.48 -21.44 -2.15
CA ILE A 297 -18.08 -21.73 -3.54
C ILE A 297 -17.09 -22.90 -3.54
N LEU A 298 -16.15 -22.93 -2.57
CA LEU A 298 -15.23 -24.03 -2.33
C LEU A 298 -15.46 -24.64 -0.95
N GLY A 299 -15.31 -25.97 -0.83
CA GLY A 299 -15.33 -26.65 0.47
C GLY A 299 -14.04 -26.45 1.26
N GLY A 300 -14.03 -26.80 2.55
CA GLY A 300 -12.85 -26.74 3.43
C GLY A 300 -12.70 -25.42 4.21
N VAL A 301 -11.56 -25.25 4.88
CA VAL A 301 -11.23 -24.08 5.69
C VAL A 301 -10.16 -23.23 5.01
N ASP A 302 -10.25 -21.91 5.19
CA ASP A 302 -9.20 -21.00 4.73
C ASP A 302 -7.92 -21.25 5.53
N ASP A 303 -6.78 -21.17 4.85
CA ASP A 303 -5.45 -21.21 5.46
C ASP A 303 -4.78 -19.85 5.22
N PHE A 304 -4.65 -19.07 6.28
CA PHE A 304 -3.99 -17.76 6.25
C PHE A 304 -2.55 -17.82 6.77
N GLY A 305 -2.02 -19.01 7.07
CA GLY A 305 -0.69 -19.18 7.66
C GLY A 305 -0.49 -18.37 8.95
N ASP A 306 0.68 -17.73 9.05
CA ASP A 306 1.07 -16.88 10.18
C ASP A 306 0.74 -15.37 9.94
N ALA A 307 -0.12 -15.06 8.96
CA ALA A 307 -0.40 -13.68 8.56
C ALA A 307 -1.15 -12.89 9.64
N HIS A 308 -0.86 -11.60 9.76
CA HIS A 308 -1.69 -10.68 10.52
C HIS A 308 -3.01 -10.43 9.76
N LEU A 309 -4.13 -10.82 10.38
CA LEU A 309 -5.46 -10.68 9.76
C LEU A 309 -6.08 -9.33 10.12
N THR A 310 -6.47 -8.57 9.10
CA THR A 310 -7.25 -7.35 9.26
C THR A 310 -8.55 -7.48 8.48
N VAL A 311 -9.68 -7.28 9.14
CA VAL A 311 -11.01 -7.28 8.51
C VAL A 311 -11.44 -5.83 8.37
N LEU A 312 -11.70 -5.39 7.14
CA LEU A 312 -12.25 -4.07 6.85
C LEU A 312 -13.74 -4.04 7.23
N GLY A 313 -14.29 -2.88 7.57
CA GLY A 313 -15.72 -2.76 7.87
C GLY A 313 -16.63 -2.64 6.63
N GLY A 314 -16.11 -3.01 5.46
CA GLY A 314 -16.84 -3.02 4.20
C GLY A 314 -16.84 -4.42 3.58
N HIS A 315 -17.98 -4.84 3.04
CA HIS A 315 -18.13 -6.15 2.39
C HIS A 315 -17.46 -6.22 1.00
N SER A 316 -16.96 -5.11 0.45
CA SER A 316 -16.50 -5.01 -0.94
C SER A 316 -15.11 -5.61 -1.17
N TYR A 317 -15.01 -6.57 -2.10
CA TYR A 317 -13.71 -7.07 -2.60
C TYR A 317 -12.90 -5.98 -3.31
N ARG A 318 -13.58 -5.02 -3.97
CA ARG A 318 -12.92 -3.87 -4.61
C ARG A 318 -12.29 -2.97 -3.55
N HIS A 319 -13.02 -2.60 -2.50
CA HIS A 319 -12.50 -1.81 -1.38
C HIS A 319 -11.25 -2.47 -0.77
N ARG A 320 -11.34 -3.77 -0.48
CA ARG A 320 -10.19 -4.55 -0.02
C ARG A 320 -8.99 -4.48 -0.96
N THR A 321 -9.20 -4.65 -2.27
CA THR A 321 -8.12 -4.67 -3.27
C THR A 321 -7.42 -3.31 -3.31
N TRP A 322 -8.21 -2.23 -3.33
CA TRP A 322 -7.70 -0.87 -3.25
C TRP A 322 -6.90 -0.61 -1.96
N THR A 323 -7.39 -1.08 -0.81
CA THR A 323 -6.65 -0.96 0.46
C THR A 323 -5.31 -1.69 0.40
N THR A 324 -5.25 -2.90 -0.15
CA THR A 324 -3.98 -3.65 -0.26
C THR A 324 -2.97 -2.97 -1.17
N VAL A 325 -3.42 -2.37 -2.28
CA VAL A 325 -2.54 -1.60 -3.18
C VAL A 325 -2.06 -0.32 -2.51
N TYR A 326 -2.95 0.35 -1.78
CA TYR A 326 -2.65 1.60 -1.08
C TYR A 326 -1.56 1.47 -0.02
N ILE A 327 -1.66 0.43 0.82
CA ILE A 327 -0.69 0.20 1.90
C ILE A 327 0.64 -0.37 1.38
N ALA A 328 0.70 -0.78 0.12
CA ALA A 328 1.90 -1.32 -0.51
C ALA A 328 2.75 -0.25 -1.22
N ASP A 329 4.02 -0.55 -1.40
CA ASP A 329 4.93 0.25 -2.22
C ASP A 329 4.80 -0.10 -3.70
N GLY A 330 4.47 -1.35 -4.02
CA GLY A 330 4.23 -1.82 -5.38
C GLY A 330 3.32 -3.04 -5.39
N THR A 331 2.72 -3.32 -6.54
CA THR A 331 1.78 -4.44 -6.71
C THR A 331 2.26 -5.42 -7.77
N VAL A 332 2.21 -6.69 -7.44
CA VAL A 332 2.57 -7.80 -8.30
C VAL A 332 1.33 -8.63 -8.57
N THR A 333 1.13 -9.07 -9.81
CA THR A 333 0.05 -9.98 -10.17
C THR A 333 0.58 -11.31 -10.68
N TRP A 334 -0.02 -12.42 -10.22
CA TRP A 334 0.10 -13.73 -10.84
C TRP A 334 -1.30 -14.14 -11.33
N ASP A 335 -1.59 -13.85 -12.60
CA ASP A 335 -2.96 -13.90 -13.12
C ASP A 335 -3.04 -14.47 -14.55
N PRO A 336 -2.75 -15.77 -14.73
CA PRO A 336 -2.88 -16.42 -16.02
C PRO A 336 -4.29 -16.39 -16.62
N ARG A 337 -5.34 -16.08 -15.84
CA ARG A 337 -6.73 -16.02 -16.32
C ARG A 337 -7.29 -14.61 -16.50
N ARG A 338 -6.51 -13.55 -16.26
CA ARG A 338 -6.94 -12.14 -16.41
C ARG A 338 -8.21 -11.84 -15.62
N SER A 339 -8.18 -12.07 -14.32
CA SER A 339 -9.31 -11.86 -13.41
C SER A 339 -9.66 -10.39 -13.20
N GLU A 340 -10.93 -10.13 -12.88
CA GLU A 340 -11.40 -8.80 -12.49
C GLU A 340 -10.65 -8.24 -11.27
N GLY A 341 -10.27 -9.09 -10.30
CA GLY A 341 -9.53 -8.68 -9.12
C GLY A 341 -8.14 -8.12 -9.47
N SER A 342 -7.39 -8.81 -10.33
CA SER A 342 -6.09 -8.32 -10.80
C SER A 342 -6.21 -7.11 -11.72
N ALA A 343 -7.28 -7.02 -12.53
CA ALA A 343 -7.58 -5.81 -13.30
C ALA A 343 -7.84 -4.61 -12.37
N THR A 344 -8.60 -4.83 -11.29
CA THR A 344 -8.85 -3.82 -10.24
C THR A 344 -7.56 -3.42 -9.51
N ALA A 345 -6.68 -4.39 -9.22
CA ALA A 345 -5.39 -4.11 -8.59
C ALA A 345 -4.48 -3.27 -9.50
N ARG A 346 -4.46 -3.56 -10.81
CA ARG A 346 -3.73 -2.78 -11.81
C ARG A 346 -4.31 -1.37 -11.96
N GLU A 347 -5.64 -1.25 -12.00
CA GLU A 347 -6.35 0.03 -12.01
C GLU A 347 -5.95 0.87 -10.79
N ALA A 348 -6.09 0.31 -9.59
CA ALA A 348 -5.71 0.96 -8.34
C ALA A 348 -4.22 1.35 -8.31
N ALA A 349 -3.33 0.50 -8.81
CA ALA A 349 -1.90 0.78 -8.85
C ALA A 349 -1.60 1.97 -9.77
N GLY A 350 -2.22 2.04 -10.95
CA GLY A 350 -2.10 3.19 -11.85
C GLY A 350 -2.57 4.48 -11.19
N ILE A 351 -3.76 4.46 -10.60
CA ILE A 351 -4.39 5.62 -9.96
C ILE A 351 -3.59 6.13 -8.76
N LEU A 352 -3.01 5.22 -7.97
CA LEU A 352 -2.21 5.55 -6.79
C LEU A 352 -0.73 5.79 -7.10
N GLY A 353 -0.33 5.75 -8.38
CA GLY A 353 1.06 5.93 -8.80
C GLY A 353 2.01 4.83 -8.32
N ARG A 354 1.49 3.64 -8.04
CA ARG A 354 2.27 2.50 -7.55
C ARG A 354 2.82 1.69 -8.72
N PRO A 355 4.10 1.30 -8.70
CA PRO A 355 4.65 0.40 -9.69
C PRO A 355 3.85 -0.91 -9.68
N TRP A 356 3.64 -1.45 -10.88
CA TRP A 356 2.94 -2.71 -11.09
C TRP A 356 3.79 -3.66 -11.95
N LEU A 357 3.81 -4.94 -11.59
CA LEU A 357 4.50 -6.00 -12.32
C LEU A 357 3.57 -7.20 -12.51
N ASP A 358 3.38 -7.61 -13.77
CA ASP A 358 2.75 -8.89 -14.08
C ASP A 358 3.81 -9.99 -14.16
N LEU A 359 3.67 -11.00 -13.32
CA LEU A 359 4.53 -12.19 -13.37
C LEU A 359 4.10 -13.15 -14.48
N THR A 360 2.90 -12.97 -15.03
CA THR A 360 2.35 -13.86 -16.05
C THR A 360 3.20 -13.78 -17.32
N GLY A 361 3.85 -14.90 -17.67
CA GLY A 361 4.69 -15.01 -18.87
C GLY A 361 6.17 -14.71 -18.64
N ILE A 362 6.59 -14.37 -17.43
CA ILE A 362 8.01 -14.35 -17.07
C ILE A 362 8.49 -15.81 -16.90
N PRO A 363 9.55 -16.25 -17.61
CA PRO A 363 10.08 -17.60 -17.45
C PRO A 363 10.54 -17.88 -16.02
N ASP A 364 10.29 -19.09 -15.52
CA ASP A 364 10.58 -19.52 -14.13
C ASP A 364 12.00 -19.18 -13.67
N ASP A 365 12.99 -19.39 -14.54
CA ASP A 365 14.40 -19.18 -14.21
C ASP A 365 14.78 -17.69 -14.12
N SER A 366 14.05 -16.83 -14.85
CA SER A 366 14.27 -15.38 -14.87
C SER A 366 13.44 -14.65 -13.82
N LEU A 367 12.35 -15.26 -13.35
CA LEU A 367 11.37 -14.64 -12.45
C LEU A 367 11.97 -14.10 -11.14
N PRO A 368 12.86 -14.80 -10.43
CA PRO A 368 13.49 -14.26 -9.23
C PRO A 368 14.31 -13.00 -9.50
N GLY A 369 15.09 -12.98 -10.60
CA GLY A 369 15.90 -11.84 -10.99
C GLY A 369 15.05 -10.64 -11.41
N ALA A 370 13.99 -10.89 -12.18
CA ALA A 370 13.04 -9.86 -12.60
C ALA A 370 12.35 -9.19 -11.41
N LEU A 371 11.86 -9.97 -10.44
CA LEU A 371 11.23 -9.42 -9.25
C LEU A 371 12.21 -8.64 -8.38
N VAL A 372 13.43 -9.14 -8.18
CA VAL A 372 14.48 -8.43 -7.42
C VAL A 372 14.87 -7.12 -8.10
N GLY A 373 15.07 -7.12 -9.42
CA GLY A 373 15.38 -5.92 -10.20
C GLY A 373 14.29 -4.87 -10.05
N TRP A 374 13.04 -5.26 -10.28
CA TRP A 374 11.88 -4.38 -10.14
C TRP A 374 11.72 -3.83 -8.71
N VAL A 375 11.92 -4.67 -7.68
CA VAL A 375 11.88 -4.24 -6.27
C VAL A 375 12.93 -3.17 -5.99
N ARG A 376 14.18 -3.36 -6.45
CA ARG A 376 15.28 -2.41 -6.21
C ARG A 376 15.11 -1.12 -6.99
N GLU A 377 14.81 -1.21 -8.29
CA GLU A 377 14.59 -0.07 -9.18
C GLU A 377 13.51 0.88 -8.65
N ASN A 378 12.48 0.32 -8.01
CA ASN A 378 11.37 1.08 -7.49
C ASN A 378 11.43 1.34 -5.98
N GLY A 379 12.49 0.88 -5.27
CA GLY A 379 12.63 1.04 -3.83
C GLY A 379 11.52 0.37 -2.99
N ILE A 380 11.01 -0.77 -3.43
CA ILE A 380 9.82 -1.42 -2.87
C ILE A 380 10.20 -2.20 -1.61
N ARG A 381 9.50 -1.95 -0.50
CA ARG A 381 9.63 -2.73 0.73
C ARG A 381 8.37 -3.55 1.02
N VAL A 382 7.21 -2.95 0.77
CA VAL A 382 5.89 -3.57 0.94
C VAL A 382 5.36 -3.98 -0.42
N ILE A 383 5.16 -5.28 -0.64
CA ILE A 383 4.71 -5.85 -1.90
C ILE A 383 3.27 -6.33 -1.72
N ASN A 384 2.35 -5.75 -2.47
CA ASN A 384 1.03 -6.35 -2.65
C ASN A 384 1.13 -7.47 -3.68
N ILE A 385 0.57 -8.65 -3.39
CA ILE A 385 0.47 -9.74 -4.37
C ILE A 385 -1.00 -10.12 -4.54
N GLU A 386 -1.48 -9.98 -5.78
CA GLU A 386 -2.83 -10.37 -6.16
C GLU A 386 -2.78 -11.44 -7.26
N GLY A 387 -3.86 -12.19 -7.43
CA GLY A 387 -3.93 -13.19 -8.47
C GLY A 387 -5.24 -13.96 -8.51
N ASN A 388 -5.25 -15.02 -9.30
CA ASN A 388 -6.46 -15.81 -9.50
C ASN A 388 -6.97 -16.48 -8.22
N ARG A 389 -8.30 -16.45 -8.07
CA ARG A 389 -9.02 -17.22 -7.05
C ARG A 389 -8.87 -18.73 -7.25
N GLY A 390 -9.01 -19.49 -6.18
CA GLY A 390 -8.78 -20.94 -6.17
C GLY A 390 -9.63 -21.69 -7.20
N SER A 391 -10.90 -21.28 -7.40
CA SER A 391 -11.80 -21.92 -8.37
C SER A 391 -11.35 -21.81 -9.84
N LEU A 392 -10.38 -20.94 -10.15
CA LEU A 392 -9.88 -20.71 -11.51
C LEU A 392 -8.53 -21.41 -11.80
N LEU A 393 -7.95 -22.09 -10.80
CA LEU A 393 -6.64 -22.73 -10.90
C LEU A 393 -6.78 -24.26 -10.89
N SER A 394 -6.09 -24.92 -11.82
CA SER A 394 -5.88 -26.36 -11.72
C SER A 394 -4.89 -26.68 -10.59
N PRO A 395 -4.86 -27.93 -10.07
CA PRO A 395 -3.86 -28.34 -9.09
C PRO A 395 -2.42 -28.12 -9.56
N GLU A 396 -2.15 -28.34 -10.86
CA GLU A 396 -0.84 -28.11 -11.47
C GLU A 396 -0.48 -26.62 -11.48
N GLN A 397 -1.42 -25.74 -11.83
CA GLN A 397 -1.23 -24.29 -11.80
C GLN A 397 -1.00 -23.80 -10.36
N HIS A 398 -1.69 -24.40 -9.39
CA HIS A 398 -1.55 -24.07 -7.97
C HIS A 398 -0.16 -24.42 -7.44
N GLU A 399 0.35 -25.61 -7.76
CA GLU A 399 1.71 -26.02 -7.37
C GLU A 399 2.78 -25.20 -8.11
N HIS A 400 2.58 -24.94 -9.40
CA HIS A 400 3.49 -24.11 -10.18
C HIS A 400 3.61 -22.69 -9.62
N ALA A 401 2.47 -22.03 -9.33
CA ALA A 401 2.44 -20.72 -8.69
C ALA A 401 3.20 -20.72 -7.35
N ARG A 402 2.95 -21.74 -6.52
CA ARG A 402 3.60 -21.90 -5.23
C ARG A 402 5.12 -21.97 -5.35
N VAL A 403 5.63 -22.78 -6.27
CA VAL A 403 7.08 -22.94 -6.50
C VAL A 403 7.69 -21.64 -7.03
N GLN A 404 7.07 -21.01 -8.03
CA GLN A 404 7.54 -19.75 -8.61
C GLN A 404 7.59 -18.63 -7.56
N LEU A 405 6.47 -18.38 -6.87
CA LEU A 405 6.37 -17.34 -5.84
C LEU A 405 7.33 -17.62 -4.68
N GLY A 406 7.51 -18.88 -4.28
CA GLY A 406 8.48 -19.28 -3.26
C GLY A 406 9.92 -18.94 -3.63
N ARG A 407 10.33 -19.21 -4.88
CA ARG A 407 11.66 -18.84 -5.38
C ARG A 407 11.83 -17.32 -5.46
N ALA A 408 10.82 -16.61 -5.96
CA ALA A 408 10.83 -15.16 -6.12
C ALA A 408 10.97 -14.44 -4.77
N LEU A 409 10.12 -14.77 -3.81
CA LEU A 409 10.10 -14.13 -2.49
C LEU A 409 11.36 -14.43 -1.68
N ARG A 410 11.92 -15.64 -1.83
CA ARG A 410 13.23 -15.98 -1.25
C ARG A 410 14.35 -15.10 -1.82
N ALA A 411 14.34 -14.85 -3.14
CA ALA A 411 15.32 -13.98 -3.78
C ALA A 411 15.18 -12.51 -3.34
N VAL A 412 13.94 -12.01 -3.19
CA VAL A 412 13.67 -10.68 -2.63
C VAL A 412 14.20 -10.55 -1.20
N ALA A 413 13.96 -11.55 -0.35
CA ALA A 413 14.47 -11.56 1.02
C ALA A 413 16.01 -11.51 1.06
N ALA A 414 16.67 -12.37 0.27
CA ALA A 414 18.13 -12.39 0.17
C ALA A 414 18.71 -11.07 -0.37
N ALA A 415 18.09 -10.49 -1.40
CA ALA A 415 18.48 -9.20 -1.95
C ALA A 415 18.37 -8.08 -0.90
N HIS A 416 17.27 -8.06 -0.14
CA HIS A 416 17.06 -7.08 0.91
C HIS A 416 18.07 -7.19 2.06
N ALA A 417 18.51 -8.40 2.41
CA ALA A 417 19.60 -8.61 3.36
C ALA A 417 20.96 -8.18 2.80
N ALA A 418 21.24 -8.48 1.52
CA ALA A 418 22.47 -8.08 0.86
C ALA A 418 22.64 -6.56 0.84
N ASP A 419 21.56 -5.82 0.58
CA ASP A 419 21.57 -4.35 0.56
C ASP A 419 21.87 -3.74 1.95
N ARG A 420 21.76 -4.52 3.04
CA ARG A 420 22.16 -4.14 4.41
C ARG A 420 23.60 -4.55 4.77
N GLY A 421 24.38 -5.02 3.80
CA GLY A 421 25.75 -5.51 4.01
C GLY A 421 25.86 -7.02 4.22
N GLY A 422 24.81 -7.79 3.93
CA GLY A 422 24.87 -9.26 3.93
C GLY A 422 25.72 -9.78 2.76
N ALA A 423 26.72 -10.60 3.05
CA ALA A 423 27.49 -11.27 2.00
C ALA A 423 26.63 -12.36 1.31
N VAL A 424 26.56 -12.33 -0.01
CA VAL A 424 25.89 -13.36 -0.84
C VAL A 424 26.97 -14.27 -1.41
N TRP A 425 26.89 -15.57 -1.09
CA TRP A 425 27.84 -16.58 -1.60
C TRP A 425 27.17 -17.58 -2.54
N THR A 426 27.91 -18.00 -3.56
CA THR A 426 27.54 -19.06 -4.50
C THR A 426 28.29 -20.36 -4.17
N ARG A 427 27.72 -21.50 -4.58
CA ARG A 427 28.20 -22.86 -4.27
C ARG A 427 29.65 -23.11 -4.73
N SER A 428 30.47 -23.67 -3.85
CA SER A 428 31.55 -24.61 -4.17
C SER A 428 31.52 -25.78 -3.18
N GLY A 429 32.10 -26.93 -3.53
CA GLY A 429 32.06 -28.10 -2.65
C GLY A 429 33.24 -29.04 -2.89
N ALA A 430 34.17 -29.00 -1.92
CA ALA A 430 35.22 -29.99 -1.75
C ALA A 430 34.72 -31.22 -1.00
N ALA A 431 35.34 -32.37 -1.28
CA ALA A 431 35.08 -33.62 -0.58
C ALA A 431 35.53 -33.50 0.89
N ARG A 432 34.67 -33.93 1.84
CA ARG A 432 34.96 -33.92 3.28
C ARG A 432 35.24 -35.33 3.80
N ASP A 433 36.16 -35.43 4.74
CA ASP A 433 36.48 -36.69 5.46
C ASP A 433 35.48 -37.01 6.59
N ARG A 434 34.56 -36.08 6.90
CA ARG A 434 33.50 -36.27 7.90
C ARG A 434 32.23 -35.48 7.56
N PRO A 435 31.04 -35.91 8.05
CA PRO A 435 29.79 -35.20 7.82
C PRO A 435 29.85 -33.75 8.28
N LEU A 436 29.22 -32.85 7.53
CA LEU A 436 29.01 -31.47 7.96
C LEU A 436 28.07 -31.46 9.17
N ARG A 437 28.45 -30.82 10.27
CA ARG A 437 27.61 -30.70 11.46
C ARG A 437 26.95 -29.32 11.51
N LEU A 438 25.63 -29.29 11.35
CA LEU A 438 24.82 -28.10 11.31
C LEU A 438 24.05 -27.92 12.63
N GLY A 439 24.39 -26.90 13.41
CA GLY A 439 23.61 -26.46 14.56
C GLY A 439 22.40 -25.64 14.12
N VAL A 440 21.22 -25.94 14.65
CA VAL A 440 19.97 -25.26 14.31
C VAL A 440 19.18 -25.02 15.59
N SER A 441 18.52 -23.88 15.72
CA SER A 441 17.62 -23.66 16.85
C SER A 441 16.50 -24.71 16.83
N ALA A 442 16.25 -25.34 17.98
CA ALA A 442 15.16 -26.30 18.17
C ALA A 442 13.78 -25.63 18.14
N GLY A 443 13.73 -24.29 18.14
CA GLY A 443 12.49 -23.53 17.95
C GLY A 443 11.78 -23.94 16.65
N SER A 444 10.47 -24.12 16.74
CA SER A 444 9.62 -24.58 15.63
C SER A 444 9.88 -23.84 14.30
N PRO A 445 10.02 -22.49 14.29
CA PRO A 445 10.49 -21.74 13.13
C PRO A 445 11.71 -22.26 12.37
N TYR A 446 12.82 -22.43 13.07
CA TYR A 446 14.11 -22.81 12.48
C TYR A 446 14.10 -24.28 12.06
N ARG A 447 13.42 -25.12 12.85
CA ARG A 447 13.19 -26.53 12.49
C ARG A 447 12.39 -26.66 11.19
N ARG A 448 11.34 -25.85 10.99
CA ARG A 448 10.56 -25.82 9.74
C ARG A 448 11.41 -25.37 8.56
N LEU A 449 12.18 -24.29 8.73
CA LEU A 449 13.07 -23.76 7.69
C LEU A 449 14.06 -24.82 7.20
N ILE A 450 14.78 -25.46 8.13
CA ILE A 450 15.77 -26.50 7.78
C ILE A 450 15.11 -27.77 7.27
N GLY A 451 13.98 -28.19 7.86
CA GLY A 451 13.21 -29.32 7.35
C GLY A 451 12.77 -29.13 5.90
N ARG A 452 12.39 -27.90 5.53
CA ARG A 452 12.04 -27.57 4.15
C ARG A 452 13.24 -27.56 3.22
N PHE A 453 14.35 -26.95 3.64
CA PHE A 453 15.59 -26.99 2.88
C PHE A 453 16.02 -28.43 2.56
N LEU A 454 15.94 -29.33 3.55
CA LEU A 454 16.26 -30.75 3.37
C LEU A 454 15.31 -31.43 2.38
N ALA A 455 14.03 -31.12 2.42
CA ALA A 455 13.05 -31.68 1.51
C ALA A 455 13.25 -31.18 0.07
N ASP A 456 13.45 -29.89 -0.11
CA ASP A 456 13.60 -29.26 -1.43
C ASP A 456 14.93 -29.64 -2.10
N ALA A 457 16.03 -29.62 -1.34
CA ALA A 457 17.37 -29.82 -1.91
C ALA A 457 17.78 -31.29 -2.03
N PHE A 458 17.23 -32.15 -1.16
CA PHE A 458 17.71 -33.53 -1.01
C PHE A 458 16.59 -34.57 -0.86
N GLY A 459 15.32 -34.17 -0.90
CA GLY A 459 14.19 -35.09 -0.71
C GLY A 459 14.05 -35.64 0.71
N HIS A 460 14.77 -35.09 1.70
CA HIS A 460 14.76 -35.57 3.09
C HIS A 460 13.72 -34.88 3.95
N ARG A 461 13.12 -35.62 4.87
CA ARG A 461 12.28 -35.05 5.93
C ARG A 461 13.06 -35.03 7.24
N LEU A 462 13.15 -33.86 7.86
CA LEU A 462 13.64 -33.77 9.23
C LEU A 462 12.59 -34.43 10.16
N PRO A 463 12.94 -35.49 10.91
CA PRO A 463 12.00 -36.16 11.80
C PRO A 463 11.40 -35.19 12.81
N THR A 464 10.20 -35.44 13.33
CA THR A 464 9.54 -34.62 14.37
C THR A 464 9.64 -35.24 15.76
N ASP A 465 10.44 -36.29 15.91
CA ASP A 465 10.66 -36.95 17.19
C ASP A 465 11.51 -36.12 18.16
N ARG A 466 11.68 -36.62 19.39
CA ARG A 466 12.41 -35.94 20.47
C ARG A 466 13.93 -35.98 20.32
N ARG A 467 14.48 -36.60 19.28
CA ARG A 467 15.93 -36.62 19.07
C ARG A 467 16.39 -35.21 18.71
N LEU A 468 17.56 -34.84 19.24
CA LEU A 468 18.21 -33.56 18.96
C LEU A 468 19.31 -33.70 17.90
N VAL A 469 19.62 -34.92 17.48
CA VAL A 469 20.68 -35.19 16.51
C VAL A 469 20.11 -36.07 15.41
N HIS A 470 20.25 -35.62 14.17
CA HIS A 470 19.78 -36.33 12.99
C HIS A 470 20.91 -36.41 11.97
N SER A 471 21.14 -37.60 11.41
CA SER A 471 22.16 -37.82 10.38
C SER A 471 21.50 -38.17 9.06
N PHE A 472 22.03 -37.62 7.99
CA PHE A 472 21.66 -37.85 6.60
C PHE A 472 22.91 -38.32 5.87
N ALA A 473 22.78 -39.34 5.03
CA ALA A 473 23.90 -39.87 4.24
C ALA A 473 24.12 -39.07 2.95
N GLU A 474 23.05 -38.55 2.36
CA GLU A 474 23.06 -37.77 1.11
C GLU A 474 22.16 -36.54 1.28
N PRO A 475 22.67 -35.37 1.69
CA PRO A 475 24.08 -35.04 1.82
C PRO A 475 24.68 -35.64 3.08
N ASP A 476 26.00 -35.79 3.12
CA ASP A 476 26.73 -36.21 4.32
C ASP A 476 26.65 -35.09 5.40
N LEU A 477 25.56 -35.11 6.15
CA LEU A 477 25.10 -34.01 7.01
C LEU A 477 24.58 -34.55 8.35
N ARG A 478 24.97 -33.88 9.42
CA ARG A 478 24.48 -34.10 10.77
C ARG A 478 23.84 -32.82 11.30
N VAL A 479 22.54 -32.83 11.52
CA VAL A 479 21.79 -31.71 12.09
C VAL A 479 21.71 -31.88 13.61
N VAL A 480 22.15 -30.86 14.35
CA VAL A 480 22.10 -30.77 15.81
C VAL A 480 21.14 -29.66 16.20
N LEU A 481 20.10 -30.00 16.96
CA LEU A 481 19.07 -29.09 17.41
C LEU A 481 19.37 -28.66 18.84
N ALA A 482 19.47 -27.36 19.08
CA ALA A 482 19.79 -26.80 20.39
C ALA A 482 18.96 -25.53 20.67
N ARG A 483 18.96 -25.01 21.90
CA ARG A 483 18.37 -23.68 22.13
C ARG A 483 19.22 -22.64 21.41
N SER A 484 18.60 -21.55 20.96
CA SER A 484 19.32 -20.50 20.22
C SER A 484 20.56 -20.00 20.98
N ALA A 485 20.44 -19.78 22.29
CA ALA A 485 21.54 -19.32 23.15
C ALA A 485 22.70 -20.33 23.29
N ASP A 486 22.46 -21.62 23.04
CA ASP A 486 23.49 -22.65 23.14
C ASP A 486 24.28 -22.80 21.81
N LEU A 487 23.78 -22.26 20.70
CA LEU A 487 24.39 -22.44 19.36
C LEU A 487 25.81 -21.83 19.25
N PRO A 488 26.08 -20.59 19.69
CA PRO A 488 27.44 -20.05 19.65
C PRO A 488 28.45 -20.88 20.45
N VAL A 489 28.03 -21.41 21.60
CA VAL A 489 28.86 -22.28 22.45
C VAL A 489 29.16 -23.60 21.73
N LEU A 490 28.14 -24.24 21.14
CA LEU A 490 28.35 -25.47 20.37
C LEU A 490 29.29 -25.27 19.19
N LEU A 491 29.25 -24.10 18.55
CA LEU A 491 30.18 -23.75 17.47
C LEU A 491 31.61 -23.56 18.00
N ALA A 492 31.77 -22.78 19.08
CA ALA A 492 33.07 -22.50 19.69
C ALA A 492 33.77 -23.75 20.24
N GLU A 493 33.01 -24.69 20.78
CA GLU A 493 33.51 -26.00 21.26
C GLU A 493 33.75 -27.00 20.11
N GLY A 494 33.51 -26.60 18.85
CA GLY A 494 33.67 -27.46 17.69
C GLY A 494 32.70 -28.66 17.67
N ALA A 495 31.58 -28.60 18.40
CA ALA A 495 30.54 -29.63 18.40
C ALA A 495 29.71 -29.59 17.11
N VAL A 496 29.58 -28.41 16.52
CA VAL A 496 29.04 -28.16 15.17
C VAL A 496 30.05 -27.37 14.35
N ASP A 497 29.95 -27.46 13.03
CA ASP A 497 30.84 -26.73 12.11
C ASP A 497 30.25 -25.39 11.68
N VAL A 498 28.91 -25.33 11.61
CA VAL A 498 28.12 -24.18 11.18
C VAL A 498 26.84 -24.12 12.00
N ILE A 499 26.35 -22.92 12.29
CA ILE A 499 25.06 -22.70 12.96
C ILE A 499 24.10 -21.88 12.10
N VAL A 500 22.81 -22.14 12.25
CA VAL A 500 21.70 -21.35 11.70
C VAL A 500 20.89 -20.78 12.85
N CYS A 501 20.98 -19.46 13.03
CA CYS A 501 20.39 -18.75 14.15
C CYS A 501 19.92 -17.34 13.72
N GLY A 502 19.25 -16.62 14.60
CA GLY A 502 19.03 -15.18 14.41
C GLY A 502 20.35 -14.43 14.58
N SER A 503 20.55 -13.32 13.87
CA SER A 503 21.77 -12.51 14.01
C SER A 503 21.92 -11.89 15.41
N ASP A 504 20.82 -11.72 16.14
CA ASP A 504 20.80 -11.32 17.55
C ASP A 504 21.56 -12.29 18.46
N VAL A 505 21.56 -13.59 18.14
CA VAL A 505 22.25 -14.63 18.90
C VAL A 505 23.78 -14.48 18.81
N LEU A 506 24.28 -13.82 17.77
CA LEU A 506 25.71 -13.59 17.59
C LEU A 506 26.22 -12.37 18.37
N ALA A 507 25.32 -11.52 18.87
CA ALA A 507 25.71 -10.32 19.62
C ALA A 507 26.57 -10.68 20.84
N GLY A 508 27.74 -10.03 20.97
CA GLY A 508 28.67 -10.27 22.07
C GLY A 508 29.49 -11.55 21.99
N THR A 509 29.30 -12.40 20.97
CA THR A 509 30.04 -13.67 20.82
C THR A 509 31.38 -13.52 20.09
N GLY A 510 31.59 -12.40 19.37
CA GLY A 510 32.73 -12.21 18.48
C GLY A 510 32.61 -12.95 17.13
N LEU A 511 31.57 -13.76 16.94
CA LEU A 511 31.29 -14.44 15.68
C LEU A 511 30.68 -13.47 14.66
N THR A 512 31.09 -13.61 13.41
CA THR A 512 30.53 -12.84 12.29
C THR A 512 29.67 -13.77 11.43
N PRO A 513 28.47 -13.36 10.99
CA PRO A 513 27.68 -14.15 10.07
C PRO A 513 28.42 -14.32 8.73
N VAL A 514 28.40 -15.53 8.21
CA VAL A 514 28.94 -15.91 6.89
C VAL A 514 27.92 -15.60 5.79
N LEU A 515 26.64 -15.76 6.09
CA LEU A 515 25.53 -15.48 5.18
C LEU A 515 24.37 -14.91 5.98
N ASP A 516 23.78 -13.83 5.47
CA ASP A 516 22.46 -13.36 5.89
C ASP A 516 21.43 -13.81 4.85
N THR A 517 20.41 -14.54 5.29
CA THR A 517 19.39 -15.08 4.40
C THR A 517 18.26 -14.08 4.11
N GLY A 518 18.13 -13.03 4.93
CA GLY A 518 16.99 -12.10 4.93
C GLY A 518 15.66 -12.74 5.35
N LEU A 519 15.65 -14.02 5.71
CA LEU A 519 14.47 -14.74 6.17
C LEU A 519 14.18 -14.47 7.63
N ARG A 520 12.91 -14.58 8.00
CA ARG A 520 12.39 -14.30 9.35
C ARG A 520 12.93 -13.00 9.94
N PRO A 521 12.82 -11.87 9.22
CA PRO A 521 13.32 -10.60 9.73
C PRO A 521 12.58 -10.24 11.02
N LEU A 522 13.31 -9.74 12.01
CA LEU A 522 12.77 -9.23 13.26
C LEU A 522 13.24 -7.79 13.44
N LEU A 523 12.43 -6.99 14.11
CA LEU A 523 12.83 -5.68 14.64
C LEU A 523 12.91 -5.76 16.14
N PHE A 524 13.88 -5.06 16.72
CA PHE A 524 14.01 -4.91 18.17
C PHE A 524 13.85 -3.44 18.52
N GLY A 525 13.22 -3.19 19.66
CA GLY A 525 12.98 -1.85 20.16
C GLY A 525 12.04 -1.88 21.36
N LEU A 526 11.49 -0.73 21.71
CA LEU A 526 10.61 -0.61 22.85
C LEU A 526 9.15 -0.90 22.50
N VAL A 527 8.49 -1.66 23.36
CA VAL A 527 7.04 -1.91 23.34
C VAL A 527 6.45 -1.32 24.63
N GLY A 528 5.43 -0.46 24.49
CA GLY A 528 4.77 0.24 25.60
C GLY A 528 5.13 1.74 25.72
N GLY A 529 5.32 2.19 26.96
CA GLY A 529 5.54 3.60 27.31
C GLY A 529 6.95 4.13 27.00
N TRP A 530 7.19 5.41 27.33
CA TRP A 530 8.50 6.06 27.23
C TRP A 530 9.01 6.43 28.63
N GLY A 531 10.29 6.14 28.90
CA GLY A 531 10.90 6.41 30.21
C GLY A 531 10.52 5.38 31.29
N GLY A 532 11.27 5.38 32.39
CA GLY A 532 11.01 4.48 33.53
C GLY A 532 11.68 3.10 33.44
N ARG A 533 11.08 2.11 34.10
CA ARG A 533 11.57 0.74 34.29
C ARG A 533 11.41 -0.05 33.00
N VAL A 534 12.53 -0.39 32.39
CA VAL A 534 12.58 -1.24 31.18
C VAL A 534 13.00 -2.64 31.56
N GLY A 535 12.35 -3.63 30.97
CA GLY A 535 12.81 -5.03 31.03
C GLY A 535 13.10 -5.62 29.67
N SER A 536 13.81 -6.74 29.64
CA SER A 536 14.09 -7.48 28.42
C SER A 536 14.49 -8.93 28.71
N GLN A 537 14.13 -9.84 27.81
CA GLN A 537 14.74 -11.17 27.75
C GLN A 537 16.16 -11.14 27.17
N TYR A 538 16.52 -10.03 26.50
CA TYR A 538 17.80 -9.79 25.85
C TYR A 538 18.61 -8.74 26.62
N GLY A 539 18.78 -8.93 27.94
CA GLY A 539 19.35 -7.92 28.84
C GLY A 539 20.64 -7.26 28.32
N ASP A 540 21.65 -8.05 27.94
CA ASP A 540 22.93 -7.51 27.45
C ASP A 540 22.78 -6.71 26.15
N LEU A 541 21.93 -7.18 25.22
CA LEU A 541 21.61 -6.48 23.98
C LEU A 541 20.85 -5.17 24.27
N ALA A 542 19.87 -5.22 25.17
CA ALA A 542 19.05 -4.08 25.56
C ALA A 542 19.90 -2.99 26.24
N ASP A 543 20.79 -3.38 27.16
CA ASP A 543 21.71 -2.44 27.83
C ASP A 543 22.63 -1.75 26.80
N THR A 544 23.15 -2.53 25.84
CA THR A 544 24.03 -2.02 24.77
C THR A 544 23.31 -1.02 23.86
N VAL A 545 22.07 -1.33 23.46
CA VAL A 545 21.30 -0.56 22.48
C VAL A 545 20.69 0.68 23.10
N LEU A 546 20.06 0.54 24.28
CA LEU A 546 19.34 1.63 24.91
C LEU A 546 20.28 2.64 25.60
N ARG A 547 21.51 2.24 25.94
CA ARG A 547 22.54 3.10 26.58
C ARG A 547 21.99 3.89 27.78
N ARG A 548 21.22 3.21 28.63
CA ARG A 548 20.53 3.83 29.77
C ARG A 548 21.40 3.88 31.02
N THR A 549 21.09 4.82 31.91
CA THR A 549 21.68 4.93 33.24
C THR A 549 21.19 3.84 34.18
N GLU A 550 19.89 3.52 34.15
CA GLU A 550 19.34 2.39 34.89
C GLU A 550 19.49 1.10 34.09
N PRO A 551 19.93 -0.01 34.72
CA PRO A 551 20.07 -1.29 34.03
C PRO A 551 18.71 -1.86 33.62
N VAL A 552 18.69 -2.53 32.46
CA VAL A 552 17.49 -3.21 32.00
C VAL A 552 17.19 -4.41 32.90
N ARG A 553 15.95 -4.50 33.40
CA ARG A 553 15.51 -5.64 34.21
C ARG A 553 15.44 -6.89 33.34
N ARG A 554 16.22 -7.91 33.69
CA ARG A 554 16.15 -9.19 32.99
C ARG A 554 14.85 -9.92 33.34
N ILE A 555 14.12 -10.32 32.31
CA ILE A 555 12.88 -11.10 32.42
C ILE A 555 13.03 -12.38 31.60
N ALA A 556 12.30 -13.43 31.97
CA ALA A 556 12.39 -14.72 31.26
C ALA A 556 11.61 -14.74 29.93
N GLY A 557 10.68 -13.80 29.73
CA GLY A 557 9.80 -13.71 28.57
C GLY A 557 8.47 -13.03 28.90
N ALA A 558 7.53 -13.10 27.95
CA ALA A 558 6.18 -12.50 28.04
C ALA A 558 6.20 -11.00 28.36
N GLY A 559 7.07 -10.25 27.67
CA GLY A 559 7.33 -8.84 27.95
C GLY A 559 6.09 -7.96 28.01
N GLU A 560 5.13 -8.18 27.12
CA GLU A 560 3.88 -7.43 27.06
C GLU A 560 3.08 -7.52 28.36
N ALA A 561 3.05 -8.70 29.00
CA ALA A 561 2.34 -8.90 30.26
C ALA A 561 2.97 -8.07 31.40
N TRP A 562 4.30 -7.93 31.43
CA TRP A 562 4.95 -7.09 32.44
C TRP A 562 4.57 -5.62 32.34
N VAL A 563 4.34 -5.14 31.11
CA VAL A 563 3.90 -3.76 30.87
C VAL A 563 2.43 -3.59 31.25
N VAL A 564 1.57 -4.51 30.81
CA VAL A 564 0.13 -4.49 31.12
C VAL A 564 -0.13 -4.53 32.63
N GLU A 565 0.63 -5.32 33.38
CA GLU A 565 0.53 -5.42 34.85
C GLU A 565 1.23 -4.27 35.60
N GLY A 566 1.79 -3.27 34.89
CA GLY A 566 2.44 -2.11 35.50
C GLY A 566 3.74 -2.41 36.24
N LEU A 567 4.32 -3.60 36.05
CA LEU A 567 5.60 -3.99 36.63
C LEU A 567 6.79 -3.35 35.91
N LEU A 568 6.60 -3.08 34.62
CA LEU A 568 7.51 -2.35 33.75
C LEU A 568 6.73 -1.24 33.03
N ASP A 569 7.43 -0.19 32.66
CA ASP A 569 6.86 0.91 31.89
C ASP A 569 7.05 0.66 30.38
N ALA A 570 8.06 -0.13 30.01
CA ALA A 570 8.28 -0.65 28.67
C ALA A 570 9.09 -1.97 28.69
N VAL A 571 9.04 -2.72 27.58
CA VAL A 571 9.94 -3.84 27.33
C VAL A 571 10.76 -3.60 26.07
N PHE A 572 12.06 -3.92 26.11
CA PHE A 572 12.87 -4.07 24.90
C PHE A 572 12.72 -5.50 24.41
N ASP A 573 12.01 -5.67 23.29
CA ASP A 573 11.71 -6.99 22.74
C ASP A 573 11.77 -6.98 21.21
N SER A 574 11.77 -8.18 20.65
CA SER A 574 11.70 -8.44 19.23
C SER A 574 10.25 -8.53 18.76
N TRP A 575 9.92 -7.98 17.59
CA TRP A 575 8.64 -8.21 16.93
C TRP A 575 8.81 -8.50 15.43
N HIS A 576 7.80 -9.18 14.90
CA HIS A 576 7.68 -9.49 13.47
C HIS A 576 6.64 -8.58 12.80
N THR A 577 5.36 -8.77 13.15
CA THR A 577 4.22 -7.91 12.76
C THR A 577 3.74 -7.00 13.90
N GLY A 578 4.13 -7.31 15.15
CA GLY A 578 3.67 -6.62 16.35
C GLY A 578 2.25 -6.98 16.81
N ALA A 579 1.69 -8.09 16.31
CA ALA A 579 0.35 -8.57 16.68
C ALA A 579 0.16 -8.74 18.20
N THR A 580 1.17 -9.26 18.90
CA THR A 580 1.10 -9.47 20.35
C THR A 580 0.96 -8.16 21.12
N ALA A 581 1.71 -7.13 20.74
CA ALA A 581 1.64 -5.81 21.36
C ALA A 581 0.24 -5.19 21.16
N GLU A 582 -0.30 -5.25 19.94
CA GLU A 582 -1.65 -4.76 19.63
C GLU A 582 -2.72 -5.46 20.47
N ALA A 583 -2.65 -6.79 20.59
CA ALA A 583 -3.63 -7.56 21.35
C ALA A 583 -3.71 -7.13 22.83
N HIS A 584 -2.66 -6.49 23.34
CA HIS A 584 -2.57 -5.94 24.68
C HIS A 584 -2.71 -4.41 24.73
N GLY A 585 -3.04 -3.76 23.61
CA GLY A 585 -3.17 -2.30 23.52
C GLY A 585 -1.85 -1.55 23.70
N LEU A 586 -0.72 -2.20 23.41
CA LEU A 586 0.62 -1.61 23.54
C LEU A 586 1.10 -1.02 22.22
N ASP A 587 1.82 0.10 22.32
CA ASP A 587 2.43 0.76 21.17
C ASP A 587 3.79 0.14 20.82
N LEU A 588 4.03 -0.06 19.53
CA LEU A 588 5.35 -0.35 18.98
C LEU A 588 6.09 0.96 18.74
N ARG A 589 7.23 1.16 19.39
CA ARG A 589 8.06 2.36 19.20
C ARG A 589 9.01 2.17 18.01
N GLU A 590 9.97 3.09 17.89
CA GLU A 590 10.99 3.03 16.85
C GLU A 590 11.81 1.74 16.96
N ALA A 591 11.99 1.07 15.82
CA ALA A 591 12.88 -0.06 15.72
C ALA A 591 14.32 0.43 15.82
N MET A 592 15.05 -0.09 16.80
CA MET A 592 16.42 0.29 17.08
C MET A 592 17.43 -0.65 16.41
N LEU A 593 17.02 -1.90 16.17
CA LEU A 593 17.81 -2.89 15.46
C LEU A 593 16.92 -3.77 14.59
N SER A 594 17.54 -4.42 13.61
CA SER A 594 16.92 -5.49 12.84
C SER A 594 17.78 -6.74 12.86
N THR A 595 17.13 -7.90 12.84
CA THR A 595 17.78 -9.22 12.81
C THR A 595 17.10 -10.07 11.74
N SER A 596 17.77 -11.13 11.33
CA SER A 596 17.31 -12.10 10.35
C SER A 596 17.98 -13.43 10.64
N VAL A 597 17.53 -14.48 9.96
CA VAL A 597 18.22 -15.76 10.00
C VAL A 597 19.56 -15.63 9.28
N VAL A 598 20.63 -15.96 9.99
CA VAL A 598 21.99 -16.00 9.49
C VAL A 598 22.57 -17.40 9.60
N VAL A 599 23.58 -17.63 8.78
CA VAL A 599 24.49 -18.77 8.89
C VAL A 599 25.81 -18.23 9.43
N ALA A 600 26.31 -18.80 10.52
CA ALA A 600 27.61 -18.45 11.09
C ALA A 600 28.47 -19.71 11.24
N GLY A 601 29.77 -19.56 11.08
CA GLY A 601 30.76 -20.63 11.18
C GLY A 601 32.12 -20.05 11.52
N ASP A 602 33.11 -20.91 11.78
CA ASP A 602 34.48 -20.46 11.93
C ASP A 602 34.99 -19.87 10.60
N ALA A 603 35.41 -18.60 10.62
CA ALA A 603 35.88 -17.87 9.45
C ALA A 603 37.12 -18.51 8.83
N GLY A 604 37.96 -19.21 9.62
CA GLY A 604 39.13 -19.93 9.11
C GLY A 604 38.74 -20.99 8.08
N TRP A 605 37.68 -21.76 8.35
CA TRP A 605 37.16 -22.77 7.43
C TRP A 605 36.60 -22.16 6.13
N LEU A 606 35.89 -21.03 6.24
CA LEU A 606 35.31 -20.37 5.07
C LEU A 606 36.41 -19.77 4.18
N ILE A 607 37.41 -19.13 4.80
CA ILE A 607 38.58 -18.59 4.10
C ILE A 607 39.32 -19.72 3.39
N ASP A 608 39.55 -20.86 4.04
CA ASP A 608 40.20 -22.03 3.42
C ASP A 608 39.37 -22.63 2.27
N ALA A 609 38.04 -22.73 2.42
CA ALA A 609 37.15 -23.22 1.36
C ALA A 609 37.08 -22.27 0.15
N LEU A 610 37.17 -20.97 0.40
CA LEU A 610 37.23 -19.94 -0.65
C LEU A 610 38.60 -19.89 -1.33
N ASP A 611 39.66 -20.11 -0.57
CA ASP A 611 41.03 -20.20 -1.07
C ASP A 611 41.24 -21.46 -1.93
N ASP A 612 40.67 -22.60 -1.53
CA ASP A 612 40.71 -23.81 -2.35
C ASP A 612 39.88 -23.67 -3.62
N TRP A 613 38.73 -22.98 -3.56
CA TRP A 613 37.94 -22.61 -4.74
C TRP A 613 38.70 -21.67 -5.68
N ALA A 614 39.33 -20.62 -5.16
CA ALA A 614 40.15 -19.69 -5.95
C ALA A 614 41.36 -20.39 -6.59
N ARG A 615 41.84 -21.47 -5.98
CA ARG A 615 42.91 -22.33 -6.50
C ARG A 615 42.41 -23.49 -7.38
N GLY A 616 41.11 -23.54 -7.69
CA GLY A 616 40.51 -24.58 -8.54
C GLY A 616 40.56 -26.00 -7.94
N ARG A 617 40.81 -26.11 -6.63
CA ARG A 617 40.76 -27.37 -5.91
C ARG A 617 39.30 -27.63 -5.57
N ARG A 618 38.80 -28.78 -6.02
CA ARG A 618 37.40 -29.16 -5.89
C ARG A 618 36.99 -29.17 -4.44
#